data_AF-A0A7C9JEM2-F1
#
_entry.id   AF-A0A7C9JEM2-F1
#
_cell.length_a   1.000
_cell.length_b   1.000
_cell.length_c   1.000
_cell.angle_alpha   90.00
_cell.angle_beta   90.00
_cell.angle_gamma   90.00
#
_symmetry.space_group_name_H-M   'P 1'
#
loop_
_entity.id
_entity.type
_entity.pdbx_description
1 polymer ?
#
loop_
_entity_poly.entity_id
_entity_poly.type
_entity_poly.pdbx_seq_one_letter_code
_entity_poly.pdbx_strand_id
1 'polypeptide(L)'
;MVRVAVSGCWGRMGSTVVEAVTAADDMAVACGIDPSGAEGAEQPFPVYASVAEALAQCDFDVMVDFSQPDAVADNVRAALRAGVDCVVGTTGLGAEALEGLAREAPKGTCLFFAPNFTTGAVLMMEFAKAAAAYFPQAEVIEYHHCNKKDAPSGTAVRTAQLISEARKGSPSEAPGSETEIDGCQGARGALVEGIPVHSVRSMGFVASQEVVFGSFGQTLTIRHDSWDRHSYMPGVLLGIRSVSGLSGLVVGLENLM
;
A
#
# COMPACT_ATOMS: atom_id res chain seq x y z
N MET A 1 -22.45 -5.97 -10.35
CA MET A 1 -21.43 -4.95 -10.67
C MET A 1 -21.31 -4.06 -9.45
N VAL A 2 -20.11 -3.94 -8.87
CA VAL A 2 -19.86 -3.12 -7.68
C VAL A 2 -19.85 -1.64 -8.08
N ARG A 3 -20.63 -0.82 -7.39
CA ARG A 3 -20.69 0.63 -7.61
C ARG A 3 -19.66 1.33 -6.75
N VAL A 4 -18.69 1.98 -7.37
CA VAL A 4 -17.52 2.53 -6.69
C VAL A 4 -17.57 4.06 -6.71
N ALA A 5 -17.49 4.68 -5.54
CA ALA A 5 -17.19 6.11 -5.40
C ALA A 5 -15.68 6.31 -5.26
N VAL A 6 -15.11 7.29 -5.96
CA VAL A 6 -13.67 7.59 -5.89
C VAL A 6 -13.44 8.95 -5.25
N SER A 7 -12.93 8.94 -4.02
CA SER A 7 -12.53 10.14 -3.27
C SER A 7 -11.11 10.57 -3.65
N GLY A 8 -10.98 11.84 -4.05
CA GLY A 8 -9.80 12.40 -4.71
C GLY A 8 -9.72 12.04 -6.19
N CYS A 9 -10.86 11.94 -6.89
CA CYS A 9 -10.93 11.46 -8.28
C CYS A 9 -10.09 12.28 -9.27
N TRP A 10 -9.83 13.56 -8.99
CA TRP A 10 -8.97 14.42 -9.82
C TRP A 10 -7.49 14.32 -9.48
N GLY A 11 -7.15 13.67 -8.37
CA GLY A 11 -5.77 13.41 -7.99
C GLY A 11 -5.09 12.39 -8.89
N ARG A 12 -3.76 12.39 -8.91
CA ARG A 12 -2.94 11.46 -9.70
C ARG A 12 -3.24 9.98 -9.45
N MET A 13 -3.59 9.62 -8.21
CA MET A 13 -3.96 8.24 -7.87
C MET A 13 -5.44 8.00 -8.18
N GLY A 14 -6.32 8.94 -7.83
CA GLY A 14 -7.76 8.83 -8.08
C GLY A 14 -8.09 8.67 -9.56
N SER A 15 -7.41 9.38 -10.46
CA SER A 15 -7.60 9.22 -11.91
C SER A 15 -7.23 7.81 -12.38
N THR A 16 -6.15 7.24 -11.87
CA THR A 16 -5.76 5.85 -12.18
C THR A 16 -6.76 4.84 -11.60
N VAL A 17 -7.34 5.11 -10.43
CA VAL A 17 -8.44 4.28 -9.88
C VAL A 17 -9.68 4.35 -10.76
N VAL A 18 -10.08 5.54 -11.21
CA VAL A 18 -11.21 5.73 -12.14
C VAL A 18 -10.98 4.90 -13.42
N GLU A 19 -9.80 4.99 -14.02
CA GLU A 19 -9.44 4.21 -15.21
C GLU A 19 -9.52 2.70 -14.95
N ALA A 20 -8.94 2.22 -13.84
CA ALA A 20 -8.91 0.81 -13.49
C ALA A 20 -10.30 0.24 -13.19
N VAL A 21 -11.14 0.99 -12.48
CA VAL A 21 -12.53 0.61 -12.18
C VAL A 21 -13.35 0.60 -13.48
N THR A 22 -13.19 1.61 -14.34
CA THR A 22 -13.90 1.69 -15.62
C THR A 22 -13.54 0.53 -16.56
N ALA A 23 -12.29 0.06 -16.51
CA ALA A 23 -11.80 -1.04 -17.33
C ALA A 23 -12.17 -2.43 -16.79
N ALA A 24 -12.70 -2.54 -15.58
CA ALA A 24 -13.02 -3.83 -14.95
C ALA A 24 -14.48 -4.24 -15.22
N ASP A 25 -14.68 -5.50 -15.63
CA ASP A 25 -16.01 -6.00 -16.04
C ASP A 25 -17.03 -6.13 -14.89
N ASP A 26 -16.54 -6.18 -13.64
CA ASP A 26 -17.33 -6.48 -12.46
C ASP A 26 -17.64 -5.24 -11.59
N MET A 27 -17.24 -4.05 -12.02
CA MET A 27 -17.44 -2.80 -11.29
C MET A 27 -17.68 -1.61 -12.21
N ALA A 28 -18.19 -0.50 -11.64
CA ALA A 28 -18.41 0.74 -12.36
C ALA A 28 -18.20 1.94 -11.42
N VAL A 29 -17.69 3.04 -11.97
CA VAL A 29 -17.60 4.30 -11.24
C VAL A 29 -18.99 4.90 -11.11
N ALA A 30 -19.49 4.98 -9.88
CA ALA A 30 -20.80 5.55 -9.57
C ALA A 30 -20.73 7.08 -9.48
N CYS A 31 -19.69 7.59 -8.82
CA CYS A 31 -19.40 9.02 -8.72
C CYS A 31 -17.93 9.29 -8.38
N GLY A 32 -17.49 10.51 -8.69
CA GLY A 32 -16.27 11.09 -8.16
C GLY A 32 -16.56 11.99 -6.97
N ILE A 33 -15.58 12.11 -6.06
CA ILE A 33 -15.64 13.04 -4.94
C ILE A 33 -14.33 13.83 -4.93
N ASP A 34 -14.43 15.15 -5.10
CA ASP A 34 -13.30 16.06 -5.07
C ASP A 34 -13.77 17.48 -4.73
N PRO A 35 -13.07 18.27 -3.91
CA PRO A 35 -13.49 19.63 -3.56
C PRO A 35 -13.70 20.58 -4.76
N SER A 36 -13.03 20.33 -5.89
CA SER A 36 -13.28 21.06 -7.14
C SER A 36 -14.62 20.72 -7.79
N GLY A 37 -15.33 19.70 -7.30
CA GLY A 37 -16.62 19.25 -7.83
C GLY A 37 -16.51 18.87 -9.31
N ALA A 38 -17.55 19.21 -10.08
CA ALA A 38 -17.58 19.01 -11.52
C ALA A 38 -16.68 19.98 -12.31
N GLU A 39 -15.88 20.83 -11.66
CA GLU A 39 -14.87 21.66 -12.33
C GLU A 39 -13.68 20.80 -12.77
N GLY A 40 -13.86 20.09 -13.88
CA GLY A 40 -12.87 19.18 -14.45
C GLY A 40 -13.57 18.28 -15.45
N ALA A 41 -12.98 18.16 -16.65
CA ALA A 41 -13.34 17.31 -17.81
C ALA A 41 -14.68 16.55 -17.78
N GLU A 42 -15.44 16.56 -18.88
CA GLU A 42 -16.64 15.69 -19.02
C GLU A 42 -16.30 14.23 -18.65
N GLN A 43 -16.87 13.77 -17.53
CA GLN A 43 -16.80 12.37 -17.09
C GLN A 43 -18.13 11.70 -17.35
N PRO A 44 -18.13 10.36 -17.55
CA PRO A 44 -19.36 9.60 -17.69
C PRO A 44 -20.12 9.42 -16.35
N PHE A 45 -19.63 10.01 -15.26
CA PHE A 45 -20.20 9.92 -13.91
C PHE A 45 -20.25 11.31 -13.23
N PRO A 46 -21.19 11.54 -12.30
CA PRO A 46 -21.27 12.79 -11.54
C PRO A 46 -20.10 12.93 -10.57
N VAL A 47 -19.69 14.18 -10.30
CA VAL A 47 -18.66 14.51 -9.31
C VAL A 47 -19.23 15.46 -8.27
N TYR A 48 -19.02 15.14 -6.99
CA TYR A 48 -19.54 15.89 -5.85
C TYR A 48 -18.41 16.54 -5.06
N ALA A 49 -18.69 17.66 -4.38
CA ALA A 49 -17.68 18.40 -3.62
C ALA A 49 -17.29 17.70 -2.30
N SER A 50 -18.16 16.81 -1.81
CA SER A 50 -17.95 16.09 -0.54
C SER A 50 -18.61 14.71 -0.53
N VAL A 51 -18.15 13.85 0.38
CA VAL A 51 -18.77 12.53 0.61
C VAL A 51 -20.24 12.68 1.04
N ALA A 52 -20.56 13.70 1.85
CA ALA A 52 -21.93 13.94 2.30
C ALA A 52 -22.87 14.28 1.14
N GLU A 53 -22.43 15.11 0.19
CA GLU A 53 -23.20 15.42 -1.01
C GLU A 53 -23.38 14.21 -1.92
N ALA A 54 -22.33 13.39 -2.07
CA ALA A 54 -22.39 12.16 -2.86
C ALA A 54 -23.39 11.17 -2.26
N LEU A 55 -23.34 10.93 -0.95
CA LEU A 55 -24.27 10.03 -0.24
C LEU A 55 -25.73 10.48 -0.35
N ALA A 56 -25.98 11.79 -0.51
CA ALA A 56 -27.34 12.32 -0.64
C ALA A 56 -27.93 12.15 -2.05
N GLN A 57 -27.09 11.95 -3.07
CA GLN A 57 -27.47 12.06 -4.48
C GLN A 57 -27.10 10.85 -5.34
N CYS A 58 -26.26 9.95 -4.82
CA CYS A 58 -25.74 8.80 -5.54
C CYS A 58 -25.65 7.60 -4.60
N ASP A 59 -26.09 6.44 -5.10
CA ASP A 59 -25.94 5.17 -4.40
C ASP A 59 -24.68 4.46 -4.87
N PHE A 60 -23.79 4.13 -3.94
CA PHE A 60 -22.56 3.36 -4.19
C PHE A 60 -22.31 2.36 -3.07
N ASP A 61 -21.66 1.25 -3.41
CA ASP A 61 -21.45 0.12 -2.50
C ASP A 61 -20.12 0.24 -1.77
N VAL A 62 -19.10 0.79 -2.44
CA VAL A 62 -17.74 0.95 -1.93
C VAL A 62 -17.22 2.35 -2.23
N MET A 63 -16.54 2.96 -1.26
CA MET A 63 -15.76 4.18 -1.47
C MET A 63 -14.26 3.86 -1.45
N VAL A 64 -13.53 4.27 -2.49
CA VAL A 64 -12.06 4.22 -2.53
C VAL A 64 -11.51 5.61 -2.22
N ASP A 65 -10.65 5.74 -1.22
CA ASP A 65 -10.05 7.02 -0.83
C ASP A 65 -8.54 7.06 -1.11
N PHE A 66 -8.17 7.94 -2.05
CA PHE A 66 -6.81 8.39 -2.34
C PHE A 66 -6.74 9.93 -2.31
N SER A 67 -7.39 10.51 -1.30
CA SER A 67 -7.45 11.95 -1.06
C SER A 67 -6.18 12.47 -0.34
N GLN A 68 -6.31 13.51 0.49
CA GLN A 68 -5.23 14.10 1.25
C GLN A 68 -5.28 13.66 2.73
N PRO A 69 -4.14 13.63 3.44
CA PRO A 69 -4.07 13.23 4.85
C PRO A 69 -5.04 13.99 5.77
N ASP A 70 -5.30 15.27 5.47
CA ASP A 70 -6.19 16.11 6.28
C ASP A 70 -7.69 15.84 6.01
N ALA A 71 -8.02 15.21 4.88
CA ALA A 71 -9.41 14.97 4.45
C ALA A 71 -9.88 13.53 4.68
N VAL A 72 -8.97 12.55 4.64
CA VAL A 72 -9.31 11.12 4.67
C VAL A 72 -10.13 10.73 5.90
N ALA A 73 -9.84 11.27 7.08
CA ALA A 73 -10.54 10.90 8.30
C ALA A 73 -12.04 11.24 8.23
N ASP A 74 -12.36 12.44 7.73
CA ASP A 74 -13.74 12.91 7.62
C ASP A 74 -14.49 12.22 6.47
N ASN A 75 -13.81 11.99 5.35
CA ASN A 75 -14.35 11.23 4.23
C ASN A 75 -14.76 9.82 4.65
N VAL A 76 -13.82 9.08 5.25
CA VAL A 76 -14.02 7.70 5.69
C VAL A 76 -15.10 7.64 6.76
N ARG A 77 -15.12 8.58 7.71
CA ARG A 77 -16.17 8.63 8.74
C ARG A 77 -17.56 8.80 8.14
N ALA A 78 -17.72 9.69 7.16
CA ALA A 78 -19.01 9.94 6.51
C ALA A 78 -19.51 8.70 5.78
N ALA A 79 -18.64 8.04 4.98
CA ALA A 79 -18.99 6.82 4.26
C ALA A 79 -19.32 5.64 5.19
N LEU A 80 -18.46 5.39 6.19
CA LEU A 80 -18.66 4.28 7.14
C LEU A 80 -19.96 4.43 7.93
N ARG A 81 -20.30 5.64 8.41
CA ARG A 81 -21.56 5.87 9.14
C ARG A 81 -22.80 5.64 8.28
N ALA A 82 -22.68 5.78 6.96
CA ALA A 82 -23.73 5.45 6.01
C ALA A 82 -23.81 3.96 5.65
N GLY A 83 -22.92 3.12 6.20
CA GLY A 83 -22.86 1.69 5.90
C GLY A 83 -22.17 1.37 4.57
N VAL A 84 -21.34 2.29 4.06
CA VAL A 84 -20.55 2.07 2.84
C VAL A 84 -19.17 1.53 3.20
N ASP A 85 -18.77 0.44 2.53
CA ASP A 85 -17.45 -0.14 2.68
C ASP A 85 -16.36 0.82 2.17
N CYS A 86 -15.25 0.92 2.88
CA CYS A 86 -14.16 1.84 2.54
C CYS A 86 -12.88 1.09 2.21
N VAL A 87 -12.26 1.43 1.08
CA VAL A 87 -10.92 1.01 0.66
C VAL A 87 -9.99 2.21 0.69
N VAL A 88 -9.07 2.26 1.64
CA VAL A 88 -8.27 3.46 1.94
C VAL A 88 -6.79 3.22 1.63
N GLY A 89 -6.24 4.04 0.73
CA GLY A 89 -4.81 4.11 0.44
C GLY A 89 -4.15 5.43 0.82
N THR A 90 -4.94 6.41 1.27
CA THR A 90 -4.40 7.65 1.83
C THR A 90 -3.62 7.38 3.11
N THR A 91 -2.33 7.71 3.10
CA THR A 91 -1.47 7.64 4.29
C THR A 91 -1.81 8.76 5.28
N GLY A 92 -1.49 8.58 6.57
CA GLY A 92 -1.65 9.60 7.60
C GLY A 92 -2.63 9.22 8.71
N LEU A 93 -3.40 8.15 8.52
CA LEU A 93 -4.22 7.56 9.59
C LEU A 93 -3.37 6.57 10.41
N GLY A 94 -3.22 6.87 11.70
CA GLY A 94 -2.63 5.95 12.66
C GLY A 94 -3.58 4.80 13.02
N ALA A 95 -3.05 3.74 13.62
CA ALA A 95 -3.83 2.56 14.01
C ALA A 95 -5.04 2.90 14.92
N GLU A 96 -4.83 3.76 15.92
CA GLU A 96 -5.91 4.19 16.84
C GLU A 96 -7.04 4.94 16.09
N ALA A 97 -6.67 5.78 15.11
CA ALA A 97 -7.64 6.50 14.29
C ALA A 97 -8.46 5.54 13.40
N LEU A 98 -7.79 4.56 12.77
CA LEU A 98 -8.46 3.53 11.96
C LEU A 98 -9.42 2.69 12.80
N GLU A 99 -9.00 2.26 13.99
CA GLU A 99 -9.87 1.54 14.92
C GLU A 99 -11.06 2.38 15.37
N GLY A 100 -10.82 3.67 15.67
CA GLY A 100 -11.88 4.62 16.02
C GLY A 100 -12.92 4.72 14.91
N LEU A 101 -12.49 4.94 13.67
CA LEU A 101 -13.36 5.04 12.51
C LEU A 101 -14.16 3.75 12.27
N ALA A 102 -13.52 2.59 12.35
CA ALA A 102 -14.18 1.30 12.16
C ALA A 102 -15.27 1.03 13.22
N ARG A 103 -15.10 1.51 14.46
CA ARG A 103 -16.11 1.38 15.53
C ARG A 103 -17.36 2.23 15.28
N GLU A 104 -17.24 3.30 14.48
CA GLU A 104 -18.38 4.17 14.14
C GLU A 104 -19.27 3.56 13.05
N ALA A 105 -18.81 2.51 12.37
CA ALA A 105 -19.52 1.89 11.26
C ALA A 105 -20.64 0.94 11.75
N PRO A 106 -21.79 0.87 11.06
CA PRO A 106 -22.80 -0.16 11.29
C PRO A 106 -22.22 -1.57 11.15
N LYS A 107 -22.80 -2.55 11.87
CA LYS A 107 -22.41 -3.96 11.73
C LYS A 107 -22.52 -4.42 10.28
N GLY A 108 -21.49 -5.10 9.80
CA GLY A 108 -21.41 -5.58 8.43
C GLY A 108 -20.68 -4.63 7.46
N THR A 109 -20.27 -3.45 7.92
CA THR A 109 -19.47 -2.50 7.11
C THR A 109 -17.97 -2.76 7.34
N CYS A 110 -17.18 -2.72 6.27
CA CYS A 110 -15.75 -2.93 6.29
C CYS A 110 -14.98 -1.62 6.06
N LEU A 111 -13.97 -1.37 6.90
CA LEU A 111 -12.89 -0.44 6.63
C LEU A 111 -11.64 -1.25 6.28
N PHE A 112 -11.30 -1.29 5.00
CA PHE A 112 -10.04 -1.85 4.53
C PHE A 112 -9.01 -0.74 4.30
N PHE A 113 -7.87 -0.86 4.97
CA PHE A 113 -6.73 0.04 4.80
C PHE A 113 -5.51 -0.76 4.37
N ALA A 114 -4.84 -0.33 3.30
CA ALA A 114 -3.56 -0.93 2.91
C ALA A 114 -2.49 0.16 2.80
N PRO A 115 -1.35 0.04 3.53
CA PRO A 115 -0.23 0.96 3.39
C PRO A 115 0.49 0.80 2.04
N ASN A 116 0.27 -0.32 1.34
CA ASN A 116 0.77 -0.58 0.00
C ASN A 116 -0.22 -1.46 -0.77
N PHE A 117 -0.69 -0.98 -1.90
CA PHE A 117 -1.61 -1.70 -2.79
C PHE A 117 -0.93 -2.53 -3.89
N THR A 118 0.40 -2.53 -3.94
CA THR A 118 1.12 -3.29 -4.95
C THR A 118 1.17 -4.78 -4.58
N THR A 119 0.38 -5.60 -5.26
CA THR A 119 0.32 -7.05 -5.00
C THR A 119 1.69 -7.72 -5.10
N GLY A 120 2.50 -7.34 -6.09
CA GLY A 120 3.85 -7.87 -6.27
C GLY A 120 4.79 -7.55 -5.10
N ALA A 121 4.72 -6.34 -4.54
CA ALA A 121 5.51 -5.97 -3.37
C ALA A 121 5.07 -6.73 -2.12
N VAL A 122 3.77 -6.91 -1.94
CA VAL A 122 3.20 -7.68 -0.81
C VAL A 122 3.59 -9.14 -0.90
N LEU A 123 3.47 -9.77 -2.08
CA LEU A 123 3.92 -11.14 -2.30
C LEU A 123 5.43 -11.31 -2.11
N MET A 124 6.25 -10.36 -2.57
CA MET A 124 7.69 -10.38 -2.31
C MET A 124 7.98 -10.38 -0.80
N MET A 125 7.26 -9.57 -0.01
CA MET A 125 7.40 -9.55 1.45
C MET A 125 6.98 -10.87 2.10
N GLU A 126 5.83 -11.43 1.72
CA GLU A 126 5.35 -12.71 2.27
C GLU A 126 6.25 -13.88 1.87
N PHE A 127 6.76 -13.91 0.64
CA PHE A 127 7.72 -14.93 0.21
C PHE A 127 9.08 -14.76 0.89
N ALA A 128 9.54 -13.54 1.10
CA ALA A 128 10.76 -13.28 1.87
C ALA A 128 10.62 -13.76 3.32
N LYS A 129 9.50 -13.45 3.96
CA LYS A 129 9.15 -13.94 5.30
C LYS A 129 9.14 -15.47 5.35
N ALA A 130 8.55 -16.14 4.36
CA ALA A 130 8.52 -17.59 4.28
C ALA A 130 9.92 -18.21 4.08
N ALA A 131 10.78 -17.57 3.28
CA ALA A 131 12.14 -18.04 3.03
C ALA A 131 13.10 -17.79 4.20
N ALA A 132 12.86 -16.75 4.99
CA ALA A 132 13.80 -16.20 5.97
C ALA A 132 14.35 -17.23 6.99
N ALA A 133 13.52 -18.19 7.42
CA ALA A 133 13.93 -19.21 8.39
C ALA A 133 14.89 -20.27 7.84
N TYR A 134 15.03 -20.37 6.51
CA TYR A 134 15.81 -21.42 5.85
C TYR A 134 17.19 -20.97 5.38
N PHE A 135 17.46 -19.66 5.41
CA PHE A 135 18.72 -19.08 4.96
C PHE A 135 19.46 -18.37 6.10
N PRO A 136 20.77 -18.64 6.31
CA PRO A 136 21.56 -17.96 7.34
C PRO A 136 21.80 -16.48 7.02
N GLN A 137 21.81 -16.10 5.74
CA GLN A 137 22.01 -14.72 5.32
C GLN A 137 20.76 -14.18 4.62
N ALA A 138 20.42 -12.95 4.95
CA ALA A 138 19.40 -12.15 4.29
C ALA A 138 19.85 -10.68 4.21
N GLU A 139 19.71 -10.06 3.05
CA GLU A 139 19.91 -8.63 2.84
C GLU A 139 18.74 -8.06 1.99
N VAL A 140 18.34 -6.82 2.27
CA VAL A 140 17.31 -6.11 1.50
C VAL A 140 17.96 -4.99 0.71
N ILE A 141 17.67 -4.89 -0.58
CA ILE A 141 18.17 -3.82 -1.44
C ILE A 141 16.96 -3.15 -2.08
N GLU A 142 16.84 -1.84 -1.90
CA GLU A 142 15.75 -1.04 -2.47
C GLU A 142 16.29 0.04 -3.41
N TYR A 143 15.52 0.33 -4.46
CA TYR A 143 15.85 1.26 -5.52
C TYR A 143 14.70 2.23 -5.74
N HIS A 144 14.99 3.52 -5.72
CA HIS A 144 13.99 4.56 -5.99
C HIS A 144 14.58 5.68 -6.84
N HIS A 145 13.71 6.52 -7.39
CA HIS A 145 14.10 7.76 -8.05
C HIS A 145 14.94 8.66 -7.13
N CYS A 146 15.79 9.50 -7.73
CA CYS A 146 16.71 10.40 -7.01
C CYS A 146 16.01 11.40 -6.05
N ASN A 147 14.74 11.74 -6.30
CA ASN A 147 14.00 12.70 -5.48
C ASN A 147 13.36 12.12 -4.20
N LYS A 148 13.51 10.81 -3.92
CA LYS A 148 12.93 10.20 -2.74
C LYS A 148 13.75 10.60 -1.51
N LYS A 149 13.08 11.21 -0.53
CA LYS A 149 13.73 11.84 0.62
C LYS A 149 14.13 10.86 1.71
N ASP A 150 13.31 9.85 1.96
CA ASP A 150 13.51 8.82 2.98
C ASP A 150 14.40 7.69 2.47
N ALA A 151 15.26 7.16 3.35
CA ALA A 151 16.07 5.96 3.12
C ALA A 151 16.36 5.29 4.49
N PRO A 152 16.13 3.97 4.65
CA PRO A 152 15.45 3.08 3.71
C PRO A 152 13.96 3.44 3.51
N SER A 153 13.38 2.96 2.41
CA SER A 153 11.94 3.10 2.16
C SER A 153 11.10 2.36 3.21
N GLY A 154 9.86 2.82 3.46
CA GLY A 154 8.94 2.15 4.38
C GLY A 154 8.70 0.67 4.05
N THR A 155 8.61 0.31 2.76
CA THR A 155 8.50 -1.09 2.33
C THR A 155 9.73 -1.90 2.70
N ALA A 156 10.94 -1.35 2.53
CA ALA A 156 12.18 -2.04 2.87
C ALA A 156 12.31 -2.26 4.38
N VAL A 157 11.96 -1.24 5.19
CA VAL A 157 11.89 -1.37 6.66
C VAL A 157 10.92 -2.46 7.07
N ARG A 158 9.69 -2.45 6.51
CA ARG A 158 8.69 -3.48 6.80
C ARG A 158 9.16 -4.88 6.39
N THR A 159 9.82 -4.99 5.24
CA THR A 159 10.37 -6.27 4.76
C THR A 159 11.43 -6.81 5.71
N ALA A 160 12.36 -5.96 6.15
CA ALA A 160 13.39 -6.34 7.12
C ALA A 160 12.79 -6.78 8.46
N GLN A 161 11.76 -6.08 8.95
CA GLN A 161 11.02 -6.48 10.15
C GLN A 161 10.38 -7.87 10.00
N LEU A 162 9.66 -8.12 8.90
CA LEU A 162 9.03 -9.42 8.64
C LEU A 162 10.06 -10.56 8.54
N ILE A 163 11.21 -10.31 7.90
CA ILE A 163 12.32 -11.27 7.85
C ILE A 163 12.87 -11.54 9.26
N SER A 164 13.10 -10.50 10.05
CA SER A 164 13.64 -10.63 11.40
C SER A 164 12.68 -11.39 12.33
N GLU A 165 11.38 -11.06 12.29
CA GLU A 165 10.32 -11.76 13.02
C GLU A 165 10.28 -13.25 12.66
N ALA A 166 10.34 -13.59 11.37
CA ALA A 166 10.34 -14.98 10.89
C ALA A 166 11.56 -15.77 11.36
N ARG A 167 12.69 -15.09 11.61
CA ARG A 167 13.95 -15.68 12.08
C ARG A 167 14.03 -15.79 13.60
N LYS A 168 12.96 -15.40 14.32
CA LYS A 168 12.77 -15.60 15.77
C LYS A 168 13.96 -15.12 16.61
N GLY A 169 14.51 -13.96 16.27
CA GLY A 169 15.61 -13.33 16.98
C GLY A 169 17.02 -13.83 16.58
N SER A 170 17.14 -14.70 15.57
CA SER A 170 18.43 -15.01 14.96
C SER A 170 18.80 -13.90 13.97
N PRO A 171 19.86 -13.11 14.21
CA PRO A 171 20.27 -12.03 13.30
C PRO A 171 20.79 -12.59 11.97
N SER A 172 20.86 -11.74 10.94
CA SER A 172 21.43 -12.16 9.64
C SER A 172 22.93 -12.44 9.82
N GLU A 173 23.42 -13.56 9.30
CA GLU A 173 24.87 -13.84 9.23
C GLU A 173 25.52 -13.17 8.00
N ALA A 174 24.79 -12.27 7.33
CA ALA A 174 25.34 -11.42 6.29
C ALA A 174 26.45 -10.53 6.92
N PRO A 175 27.60 -10.35 6.24
CA PRO A 175 28.69 -9.54 6.77
C PRO A 175 28.24 -8.13 7.15
N GLY A 176 28.61 -7.65 8.33
CA GLY A 176 28.27 -6.34 8.86
C GLY A 176 29.44 -5.35 8.79
N SER A 177 29.33 -4.27 9.57
CA SER A 177 30.31 -3.19 9.63
C SER A 177 31.73 -3.63 10.01
N GLU A 178 31.89 -4.80 10.64
CA GLU A 178 33.19 -5.41 10.95
C GLU A 178 34.01 -5.78 9.70
N THR A 179 33.38 -5.82 8.53
CA THR A 179 34.05 -6.06 7.24
C THR A 179 34.30 -4.78 6.44
N GLU A 180 33.92 -3.62 6.97
CA GLU A 180 34.20 -2.33 6.33
C GLU A 180 35.67 -1.97 6.46
N ILE A 181 36.21 -1.37 5.39
CA ILE A 181 37.58 -0.88 5.36
C ILE A 181 37.64 0.58 5.82
N ASP A 182 38.81 1.00 6.30
CA ASP A 182 39.06 2.38 6.70
C ASP A 182 38.72 3.35 5.56
N GLY A 183 37.82 4.31 5.85
CA GLY A 183 37.35 5.32 4.90
C GLY A 183 36.10 4.93 4.11
N CYS A 184 35.51 3.76 4.35
CA CYS A 184 34.31 3.28 3.68
C CYS A 184 33.17 2.93 4.66
N GLN A 185 33.02 3.71 5.75
CA GLN A 185 31.97 3.46 6.73
C GLN A 185 30.57 3.54 6.10
N GLY A 186 29.72 2.56 6.41
CA GLY A 186 28.38 2.42 5.85
C GLY A 186 28.32 1.65 4.52
N ALA A 187 29.46 1.13 4.02
CA ALA A 187 29.50 0.30 2.81
C ALA A 187 28.67 -0.98 2.92
N ARG A 188 28.35 -1.45 4.13
CA ARG A 188 27.49 -2.63 4.36
C ARG A 188 26.01 -2.28 4.60
N GLY A 189 25.62 -1.02 4.38
CA GLY A 189 24.23 -0.57 4.48
C GLY A 189 23.77 -0.31 5.92
N ALA A 190 22.49 0.05 6.06
CA ALA A 190 21.87 0.26 7.36
C ALA A 190 21.46 -1.09 7.99
N LEU A 191 21.40 -1.16 9.31
CA LEU A 191 20.91 -2.35 10.02
C LEU A 191 19.49 -2.10 10.54
N VAL A 192 18.51 -2.84 10.02
CA VAL A 192 17.10 -2.77 10.45
C VAL A 192 16.73 -4.09 11.08
N GLU A 193 16.50 -4.10 12.40
CA GLU A 193 16.18 -5.33 13.17
C GLU A 193 17.16 -6.49 12.92
N GLY A 194 18.45 -6.17 12.73
CA GLY A 194 19.50 -7.17 12.46
C GLY A 194 19.59 -7.64 11.00
N ILE A 195 18.86 -7.02 10.08
CA ILE A 195 18.92 -7.28 8.64
C ILE A 195 19.60 -6.10 7.92
N PRO A 196 20.66 -6.32 7.13
CA PRO A 196 21.25 -5.27 6.30
C PRO A 196 20.27 -4.77 5.24
N VAL A 197 20.18 -3.44 5.11
CA VAL A 197 19.32 -2.75 4.16
C VAL A 197 20.11 -1.71 3.38
N HIS A 198 20.07 -1.82 2.06
CA HIS A 198 20.79 -0.96 1.12
C HIS A 198 19.80 -0.12 0.32
N SER A 199 20.10 1.17 0.15
CA SER A 199 19.21 2.11 -0.53
C SER A 199 19.91 2.75 -1.72
N VAL A 200 19.41 2.47 -2.92
CA VAL A 200 19.89 3.05 -4.17
C VAL A 200 18.93 4.17 -4.61
N ARG A 201 19.49 5.33 -4.94
CA ARG A 201 18.76 6.48 -5.48
C ARG A 201 19.32 6.81 -6.85
N SER A 202 18.57 6.55 -7.91
CA SER A 202 19.06 6.73 -9.28
C SER A 202 17.96 7.13 -10.25
N MET A 203 18.34 7.81 -11.33
CA MET A 203 17.45 8.06 -12.46
C MET A 203 17.11 6.74 -13.15
N GLY A 204 15.84 6.58 -13.56
CA GLY A 204 15.34 5.36 -14.23
C GLY A 204 14.54 4.42 -13.33
N PHE A 205 14.70 4.47 -12.00
CA PHE A 205 13.86 3.72 -11.08
C PHE A 205 12.64 4.53 -10.64
N VAL A 206 11.48 3.87 -10.54
CA VAL A 206 10.31 4.39 -9.81
C VAL A 206 10.34 3.85 -8.39
N ALA A 207 10.14 2.54 -8.24
CA ALA A 207 10.32 1.81 -6.99
C ALA A 207 10.61 0.34 -7.29
N SER A 208 11.73 -0.18 -6.82
CA SER A 208 12.06 -1.60 -6.89
C SER A 208 12.64 -2.07 -5.58
N GLN A 209 12.50 -3.36 -5.28
CA GLN A 209 13.13 -3.97 -4.13
C GLN A 209 13.48 -5.41 -4.44
N GLU A 210 14.60 -5.86 -3.90
CA GLU A 210 14.96 -7.26 -3.87
C GLU A 210 15.39 -7.69 -2.47
N VAL A 211 15.11 -8.94 -2.15
CA VAL A 211 15.63 -9.62 -0.98
C VAL A 211 16.55 -10.72 -1.45
N VAL A 212 17.79 -10.68 -0.99
CA VAL A 212 18.82 -11.66 -1.33
C VAL A 212 19.07 -12.54 -0.12
N PHE A 213 18.86 -13.83 -0.28
CA PHE A 213 19.14 -14.85 0.71
C PHE A 213 20.35 -15.68 0.31
N GLY A 214 21.32 -15.81 1.21
CA GLY A 214 22.56 -16.57 1.00
C GLY A 214 22.64 -17.81 1.88
N SER A 215 23.10 -18.92 1.30
CA SER A 215 23.48 -20.15 2.00
C SER A 215 24.60 -20.87 1.26
N PHE A 216 25.24 -21.85 1.88
CA PHE A 216 26.33 -22.58 1.23
C PHE A 216 25.86 -23.24 -0.08
N GLY A 217 26.50 -22.88 -1.20
CA GLY A 217 26.23 -23.44 -2.52
C GLY A 217 24.96 -22.92 -3.23
N GLN A 218 24.25 -21.92 -2.68
CA GLN A 218 23.04 -21.37 -3.30
C GLN A 218 22.74 -19.93 -2.90
N THR A 219 21.96 -19.26 -3.74
CA THR A 219 21.38 -17.95 -3.47
C THR A 219 19.93 -17.96 -3.94
N LEU A 220 19.04 -17.33 -3.17
CA LEU A 220 17.66 -17.07 -3.57
C LEU A 220 17.44 -15.56 -3.61
N THR A 221 16.96 -15.06 -4.74
CA THR A 221 16.59 -13.65 -4.91
C THR A 221 15.10 -13.55 -5.17
N ILE A 222 14.41 -12.71 -4.40
CA ILE A 222 13.00 -12.38 -4.60
C ILE A 222 12.93 -10.90 -4.91
N ARG A 223 12.46 -10.54 -6.11
CA ARG A 223 12.50 -9.17 -6.63
C ARG A 223 11.14 -8.71 -7.10
N HIS A 224 10.85 -7.45 -6.83
CA HIS A 224 9.69 -6.73 -7.34
C HIS A 224 10.13 -5.40 -7.96
N ASP A 225 9.60 -5.12 -9.16
CA ASP A 225 9.80 -3.87 -9.89
C ASP A 225 8.44 -3.19 -10.16
N SER A 226 8.29 -1.95 -9.70
CA SER A 226 7.16 -1.09 -10.06
C SER A 226 7.64 -0.07 -11.09
N TRP A 227 6.99 -0.06 -12.25
CA TRP A 227 7.34 0.85 -13.35
C TRP A 227 6.49 2.13 -13.35
N ASP A 228 5.29 2.06 -12.78
CA ASP A 228 4.38 3.20 -12.64
C ASP A 228 3.27 2.92 -11.60
N ARG A 229 2.31 3.85 -11.49
CA ARG A 229 1.20 3.78 -10.54
C ARG A 229 0.16 2.70 -10.88
N HIS A 230 0.13 2.17 -12.09
CA HIS A 230 -0.78 1.07 -12.43
C HIS A 230 -0.46 -0.18 -11.63
N SER A 231 0.77 -0.32 -11.12
CA SER A 231 1.16 -1.42 -10.22
C SER A 231 0.31 -1.52 -8.94
N TYR A 232 -0.31 -0.42 -8.48
CA TYR A 232 -1.21 -0.43 -7.33
C TYR A 232 -2.61 -0.97 -7.67
N MET A 233 -3.04 -0.86 -8.94
CA MET A 233 -4.44 -1.09 -9.31
C MET A 233 -4.91 -2.53 -9.07
N PRO A 234 -4.12 -3.59 -9.37
CA PRO A 234 -4.54 -4.95 -9.03
C PRO A 234 -4.92 -5.12 -7.56
N GLY A 235 -4.18 -4.50 -6.63
CA GLY A 235 -4.52 -4.56 -5.20
C GLY A 235 -5.71 -3.69 -4.85
N VAL A 236 -5.88 -2.52 -5.47
CA VAL A 236 -7.07 -1.67 -5.23
C VAL A 236 -8.33 -2.42 -5.67
N LEU A 237 -8.32 -3.01 -6.86
CA LEU A 237 -9.43 -3.82 -7.37
C LEU A 237 -9.69 -5.05 -6.50
N LEU A 238 -8.64 -5.71 -5.98
CA LEU A 238 -8.78 -6.79 -5.00
C LEU A 238 -9.47 -6.30 -3.72
N GLY A 239 -9.08 -5.13 -3.20
CA GLY A 239 -9.71 -4.48 -2.06
C GLY A 239 -11.21 -4.27 -2.29
N ILE A 240 -11.57 -3.62 -3.40
CA ILE A 240 -12.97 -3.34 -3.77
C ILE A 240 -13.80 -4.63 -3.86
N ARG A 241 -13.25 -5.70 -4.44
CA ARG A 241 -13.96 -6.98 -4.57
C ARG A 241 -14.17 -7.67 -3.22
N SER A 242 -13.23 -7.51 -2.28
CA SER A 242 -13.19 -8.29 -1.05
C SER A 242 -14.04 -7.70 0.08
N VAL A 243 -14.15 -6.37 0.15
CA VAL A 243 -14.77 -5.68 1.30
C VAL A 243 -16.22 -6.11 1.56
N SER A 244 -16.99 -6.43 0.52
CA SER A 244 -18.39 -6.86 0.65
C SER A 244 -18.61 -8.16 1.45
N GLY A 245 -17.56 -8.97 1.59
CA GLY A 245 -17.57 -10.21 2.38
C GLY A 245 -16.94 -10.06 3.78
N LEU A 246 -16.52 -8.86 4.16
CA LEU A 246 -15.75 -8.57 5.36
C LEU A 246 -16.51 -7.59 6.27
N SER A 247 -16.00 -7.38 7.48
CA SER A 247 -16.56 -6.39 8.40
C SER A 247 -15.51 -5.90 9.40
N GLY A 248 -15.71 -4.70 9.94
CA GLY A 248 -14.75 -4.08 10.85
C GLY A 248 -13.49 -3.60 10.13
N LEU A 249 -12.40 -3.47 10.88
CA LEU A 249 -11.11 -3.00 10.37
C LEU A 249 -10.28 -4.16 9.81
N VAL A 250 -9.84 -4.04 8.56
CA VAL A 250 -8.85 -4.92 7.94
C VAL A 250 -7.65 -4.08 7.50
N VAL A 251 -6.45 -4.41 7.98
CA VAL A 251 -5.22 -3.66 7.70
C VAL A 251 -4.22 -4.54 6.97
N GLY A 252 -3.76 -4.10 5.80
CA GLY A 252 -2.76 -4.79 5.01
C GLY A 252 -3.38 -5.68 3.94
N LEU A 253 -2.87 -5.55 2.71
CA LEU A 253 -3.36 -6.27 1.53
C LEU A 253 -3.11 -7.78 1.64
N GLU A 254 -2.10 -8.20 2.39
CA GLU A 254 -1.78 -9.60 2.67
C GLU A 254 -2.94 -10.38 3.30
N ASN A 255 -3.89 -9.70 3.95
CA ASN A 255 -5.07 -10.34 4.55
C ASN A 255 -6.19 -10.62 3.54
N LEU A 256 -6.04 -10.15 2.29
CA LEU A 256 -6.98 -10.38 1.19
C LEU A 256 -6.42 -11.33 0.12
N MET A 257 -5.17 -11.76 0.25
CA MET A 257 -4.42 -12.54 -0.74
C MET A 257 -4.31 -14.02 -0.38
#